data_AF-A0A6B2TCG7-F1
#
_entry.id   AF-A0A6B2TCG7-F1
#
_cell.length_a   1.000
_cell.length_b   1.000
_cell.length_c   1.000
_cell.angle_alpha   90.00
_cell.angle_beta   90.00
_cell.angle_gamma   90.00
#
_symmetry.space_group_name_H-M   'P 1'
#
loop_
_entity.id
_entity.type
_entity.pdbx_description
1 polymer ?
#
loop_
_entity_poly.entity_id
_entity_poly.type
_entity_poly.pdbx_seq_one_letter_code
_entity_poly.pdbx_strand_id
1 'polypeptide(L)'
;DARRAGATVLALDSGDRDLAALSHEVLAVPETPELDLDTVQHLVSAAAGENALPEARGRRRLRDRLSRLADQLTSPPPTRW
;
A
#
# COMPACT_ATOMS: atom_id res chain seq x y z
N ASP A 1 -5.50 -16.97 -14.06
CA ASP A 1 -5.92 -16.56 -12.71
C ASP A 1 -4.69 -16.12 -11.94
N ALA A 2 -4.70 -14.89 -11.43
CA ALA A 2 -3.56 -14.28 -10.71
C ALA A 2 -3.06 -15.17 -9.56
N ARG A 3 -4.00 -15.89 -8.92
CA ARG A 3 -3.74 -16.90 -7.87
C ARG A 3 -2.80 -18.01 -8.34
N ARG A 4 -3.02 -18.52 -9.56
CA ARG A 4 -2.25 -19.62 -10.16
C ARG A 4 -0.92 -19.13 -10.75
N ALA A 5 -0.80 -17.85 -11.10
CA ALA A 5 0.41 -17.24 -11.62
C ALA A 5 1.38 -16.76 -10.53
N GLY A 6 1.03 -16.89 -9.24
CA GLY A 6 1.85 -16.43 -8.12
C GLY A 6 1.75 -14.93 -7.81
N ALA A 7 0.81 -14.23 -8.43
CA ALA A 7 0.55 -12.82 -8.16
C ALA A 7 -0.33 -12.65 -6.92
N THR A 8 0.04 -11.73 -6.02
CA THR A 8 -0.79 -11.35 -4.87
C THR A 8 -1.74 -10.23 -5.31
N VAL A 9 -3.05 -10.47 -5.22
CA VAL A 9 -4.09 -9.47 -5.50
C VAL A 9 -4.53 -8.84 -4.19
N LEU A 10 -4.42 -7.52 -4.09
CA LEU A 10 -4.87 -6.72 -2.94
C LEU A 10 -6.11 -5.91 -3.34
N ALA A 11 -7.06 -5.79 -2.41
CA ALA A 11 -8.17 -4.85 -2.53
C ALA A 11 -8.08 -3.78 -1.45
N LEU A 12 -8.39 -2.53 -1.83
CA LEU A 12 -8.68 -1.47 -0.88
C LEU A 12 -10.16 -1.57 -0.52
N ASP A 13 -10.47 -1.68 0.76
CA ASP A 13 -11.84 -1.75 1.23
C ASP A 13 -12.51 -0.39 1.03
N SER A 14 -13.37 -0.34 0.02
CA SER A 14 -14.30 0.77 -0.25
C SER A 14 -15.75 0.37 0.05
N GLY A 15 -15.96 -0.78 0.72
CA GLY A 15 -17.29 -1.36 0.96
C GLY A 15 -17.79 -2.30 -0.15
N ASP A 16 -17.03 -2.50 -1.23
CA ASP A 16 -17.36 -3.45 -2.29
C ASP A 16 -16.96 -4.90 -1.94
N ARG A 17 -17.96 -5.74 -1.73
CA ARG A 17 -17.77 -7.16 -1.36
C ARG A 17 -17.31 -8.04 -2.52
N ASP A 18 -17.59 -7.66 -3.77
CA ASP A 18 -17.20 -8.46 -4.93
C ASP A 18 -15.70 -8.33 -5.17
N LEU A 19 -15.15 -7.13 -4.99
CA LEU A 19 -13.70 -6.90 -5.04
C LEU A 19 -12.96 -7.65 -3.92
N ALA A 20 -13.54 -7.69 -2.72
CA ALA A 20 -12.99 -8.45 -1.60
C ALA A 20 -12.91 -9.95 -1.91
N ALA A 21 -13.93 -10.53 -2.55
CA ALA A 21 -13.97 -11.96 -2.91
C ALA A 21 -12.88 -12.36 -3.93
N LEU A 22 -12.48 -11.43 -4.81
CA LEU A 22 -11.44 -11.67 -5.80
C LEU A 22 -10.01 -11.52 -5.25
N SER A 23 -9.85 -10.73 -4.19
CA SER A 23 -8.56 -10.45 -3.57
C SER A 23 -8.05 -11.57 -2.65
N HIS A 24 -6.75 -11.54 -2.34
CA HIS A 24 -6.15 -12.39 -1.30
C HIS A 24 -6.18 -11.68 0.05
N GLU A 25 -6.02 -10.35 0.03
CA GLU A 25 -6.01 -9.51 1.21
C GLU A 25 -6.76 -8.21 0.93
N VAL A 26 -7.54 -7.79 1.92
CA VAL A 26 -8.29 -6.54 1.91
C VAL A 26 -7.63 -5.58 2.92
N LEU A 27 -7.37 -4.35 2.51
CA LEU A 27 -6.87 -3.29 3.38
C LEU A 27 -7.97 -2.26 3.62
N ALA A 28 -8.33 -2.05 4.88
CA ALA A 28 -9.26 -1.00 5.26
C ALA A 28 -8.65 0.38 4.96
N VAL A 29 -9.37 1.21 4.20
CA VAL A 29 -8.96 2.59 3.90
C VAL A 29 -9.95 3.53 4.58
N PRO A 30 -9.50 4.42 5.48
CA PRO A 30 -10.36 5.47 6.00
C PRO A 30 -10.76 6.42 4.86
N GLU A 31 -12.01 6.87 4.84
CA GLU A 31 -12.44 7.90 3.89
C GLU A 31 -11.61 9.16 4.10
N THR A 32 -10.69 9.40 3.17
CA THR A 32 -9.73 10.50 3.23
C THR A 32 -10.34 11.68 2.45
N PRO A 33 -10.21 12.93 2.93
CA PRO A 33 -10.60 14.09 2.13
C PRO A 33 -9.86 14.08 0.78
N GLU A 34 -10.52 14.57 -0.26
CA GLU A 34 -10.00 14.62 -1.64
C GLU A 34 -8.54 15.12 -1.66
N LEU A 35 -7.61 14.22 -1.95
CA LEU A 35 -6.19 14.55 -2.09
C LEU A 35 -5.96 15.14 -3.47
N ASP A 36 -5.26 16.28 -3.52
CA ASP A 36 -4.91 16.94 -4.78
C ASP A 36 -3.94 16.09 -5.63
N LEU A 37 -4.04 16.23 -6.95
CA LEU A 37 -3.31 15.42 -7.93
C LEU A 37 -1.79 15.56 -7.80
N ASP A 38 -1.29 16.75 -7.48
CA ASP A 38 0.14 17.00 -7.26
C ASP A 38 0.67 16.20 -6.05
N THR A 39 -0.15 16.07 -5.01
CA THR A 39 0.21 15.30 -3.80
C THR A 39 0.24 13.81 -4.11
N VAL A 40 -0.74 13.31 -4.87
CA VAL A 40 -0.77 11.91 -5.33
C VAL A 40 0.43 11.61 -6.22
N GLN A 41 0.79 12.51 -7.13
CA GLN A 41 1.94 12.34 -8.02
C GLN A 41 3.25 12.21 -7.23
N HIS A 42 3.45 13.05 -6.21
CA HIS A 42 4.64 12.98 -5.35
C HIS A 42 4.75 11.63 -4.61
N LEU A 43 3.63 11.15 -4.08
CA LEU A 43 3.57 9.85 -3.39
C LEU A 43 3.83 8.68 -4.33
N VAL A 44 3.27 8.72 -5.54
CA VAL A 44 3.51 7.69 -6.57
C VAL A 44 4.98 7.67 -6.99
N SER A 45 5.62 8.82 -7.19
CA SER A 45 7.05 8.90 -7.49
C SER A 45 7.92 8.34 -6.36
N ALA A 46 7.59 8.65 -5.10
CA ALA A 46 8.30 8.12 -3.94
C ALA A 46 8.14 6.58 -3.83
N ALA A 47 6.91 6.07 -3.91
CA ALA A 47 6.62 4.65 -3.79
C ALA A 47 7.15 3.82 -4.99
N ALA A 48 7.14 4.36 -6.20
CA ALA A 48 7.69 3.68 -7.38
C ALA A 48 9.21 3.53 -7.30
N GLY A 49 9.91 4.48 -6.65
CA GLY A 49 11.35 4.40 -6.39
C GLY A 49 11.76 3.29 -5.43
N GLU A 50 10.91 2.92 -4.47
CA GLU A 50 11.22 1.92 -3.44
C GLU A 50 10.81 0.48 -3.82
N ASN A 51 9.94 0.30 -4.83
CA ASN A 51 9.43 -1.01 -5.26
C ASN A 51 10.38 -1.80 -6.19
N ALA A 52 11.59 -1.31 -6.45
CA ALA A 52 12.48 -1.84 -7.49
C ALA A 52 13.15 -3.21 -7.22
N LEU A 53 12.78 -3.96 -6.19
CA LEU A 53 13.41 -5.27 -5.90
C LEU A 53 12.40 -6.35 -5.51
N PRO A 54 12.29 -7.47 -6.26
CA PRO A 54 11.54 -8.62 -5.80
C PRO A 54 12.46 -9.61 -5.09
N GLU A 55 12.27 -9.77 -3.77
CA GLU A 55 12.55 -11.05 -3.12
C GLU A 55 11.23 -11.66 -2.63
N ALA A 56 10.86 -12.77 -3.25
CA ALA A 56 9.68 -13.55 -2.90
C ALA A 56 9.90 -14.24 -1.54
N ARG A 57 9.33 -13.72 -0.45
CA ARG A 57 9.10 -14.47 0.81
C ARG A 57 8.08 -13.79 1.73
N GLY A 58 6.84 -14.26 1.67
CA GLY A 58 5.94 -14.34 2.84
C GLY A 58 4.92 -13.21 3.07
N ARG A 59 3.63 -13.61 3.07
CA ARG A 59 2.38 -12.85 3.30
C ARG A 59 2.37 -11.86 4.49
N ARG A 60 3.23 -12.05 5.50
CA ARG A 60 3.33 -11.13 6.65
C ARG A 60 4.19 -9.90 6.36
N ARG A 61 5.17 -9.99 5.45
CA ARG A 61 6.14 -8.91 5.25
C ARG A 61 5.60 -7.70 4.50
N LEU A 62 4.59 -7.85 3.62
CA LEU A 62 4.03 -6.70 2.89
C LEU A 62 3.25 -5.77 3.82
N ARG A 63 2.32 -6.32 4.62
CA ARG A 63 1.63 -5.55 5.65
C ARG A 63 2.61 -4.92 6.64
N ASP A 64 3.61 -5.69 7.13
CA ASP A 64 4.64 -5.15 8.02
C ASP A 64 5.50 -4.04 7.38
N ARG A 65 5.68 -4.05 6.05
CA ARG A 65 6.39 -3.00 5.31
C ARG A 65 5.51 -1.76 5.13
N LEU A 66 4.24 -1.93 4.81
CA LEU A 66 3.27 -0.83 4.70
C LEU A 66 3.06 -0.15 6.06
N SER A 67 2.96 -0.93 7.15
CA SER A 67 2.90 -0.38 8.51
C SER A 67 4.16 0.45 8.82
N ARG A 68 5.36 -0.07 8.49
CA ARG A 68 6.60 0.70 8.66
C ARG A 68 6.67 1.96 7.81
N LEU A 69 6.12 1.95 6.59
CA LEU A 69 6.05 3.14 5.74
C LEU A 69 5.07 4.17 6.33
N ALA A 70 3.90 3.73 6.80
CA ALA A 70 2.94 4.59 7.47
C ALA A 70 3.54 5.21 8.74
N ASP A 71 4.27 4.42 9.54
CA ASP A 71 4.99 4.89 10.72
C ASP A 71 6.05 5.94 10.38
N GLN A 72 6.73 5.81 9.24
CA GLN A 72 7.71 6.79 8.75
C GLN A 72 7.05 8.08 8.24
N LEU A 73 5.93 7.97 7.52
CA LEU A 73 5.19 9.11 6.99
C LEU A 73 4.46 9.90 8.08
N THR A 74 4.00 9.22 9.14
CA THR A 74 3.35 9.87 10.29
C THR A 74 4.32 10.35 11.36
N SER A 75 5.62 10.03 11.25
CA SER A 75 6.62 10.48 12.22
C SER A 75 6.85 11.99 12.10
N PRO A 76 6.99 12.72 13.22
CA PRO A 76 7.31 14.15 13.20
C PRO A 76 8.60 14.39 12.40
N PRO A 77 8.65 15.43 11.54
CA PRO A 77 9.85 15.72 10.78
C PRO A 77 11.03 15.89 11.77
N PRO A 78 12.17 15.22 11.52
CA PRO A 78 13.30 15.32 12.44
C PRO A 78 13.67 16.79 12.60
N THR A 79 13.79 17.24 13.85
CA THR A 79 14.23 18.59 14.20
C THR A 79 15.61 18.80 13.58
N ARG A 80 15.63 19.55 12.47
CA ARG A 80 16.84 19.97 11.79
C ARG A 80 17.45 21.05 12.69
N TRP A 81 18.65 20.79 13.22
CA TRP A 81 19.45 21.79 13.93
C TRP A 81 19.71 23.01 13.06
#